data_AF-A0A3D2AZK2-F1
#
_entry.id   AF-A0A3D2AZK2-F1
#
_cell.length_a   1.000
_cell.length_b   1.000
_cell.length_c   1.000
_cell.angle_alpha   90.00
_cell.angle_beta   90.00
_cell.angle_gamma   90.00
#
_symmetry.space_group_name_H-M   'P 1'
#
loop_
_entity.id
_entity.type
_entity.pdbx_description
1 polymer ?
#
loop_
_entity_poly.entity_id
_entity_poly.type
_entity_poly.pdbx_seq_one_letter_code
_entity_poly.pdbx_strand_id
1 'polypeptide(L)'
;SQTVPVSGAVAVTTPQKVSLADTRRAIRMYQKLNIPVLGLLENMSHFVCPSCSHESDIFGKGGGEALAEQMKIPFLGQIPLYEPIRVGGDSGTPIVVAEPECPAGQSLIGAATRLAAQVSIASYETSVSAPVA
;
A
#
# COMPACT_ATOMS: atom_id res chain seq x y z
N SER A 1 -21.49 -3.08 14.12
CA SER A 1 -21.76 -4.01 13.02
C SER A 1 -21.26 -3.37 11.73
N GLN A 2 -20.44 -4.06 10.95
CA GLN A 2 -20.01 -3.56 9.64
C GLN A 2 -21.04 -4.06 8.61
N THR A 3 -21.82 -3.15 8.04
CA THR A 3 -23.01 -3.43 7.22
C THR A 3 -22.70 -3.46 5.71
N VAL A 4 -21.41 -3.46 5.33
CA VAL A 4 -20.95 -3.37 3.94
C VAL A 4 -20.04 -4.55 3.62
N PRO A 5 -20.26 -5.26 2.49
CA PRO A 5 -19.37 -6.32 2.05
C PRO A 5 -17.94 -5.79 1.84
N VAL A 6 -16.97 -6.50 2.39
CA VAL A 6 -15.55 -6.13 2.34
C VAL A 6 -14.91 -6.74 1.11
N SER A 7 -14.44 -5.93 0.17
CA SER A 7 -13.73 -6.40 -1.04
C SER A 7 -12.35 -7.00 -0.73
N GLY A 8 -11.76 -6.61 0.39
CA GLY A 8 -10.45 -7.07 0.85
C GLY A 8 -9.75 -6.06 1.74
N ALA A 9 -8.50 -6.33 2.07
CA ALA A 9 -7.65 -5.50 2.92
C ALA A 9 -6.37 -5.10 2.18
N VAL A 10 -5.92 -3.86 2.43
CA VAL A 10 -4.59 -3.39 2.04
C VAL A 10 -3.77 -3.23 3.31
N ALA A 11 -2.61 -3.86 3.34
CA ALA A 11 -1.66 -3.68 4.44
C ALA A 11 -0.72 -2.51 4.13
N VAL A 12 -0.59 -1.57 5.05
CA VAL A 12 0.42 -0.51 4.97
C VAL A 12 1.46 -0.79 6.05
N THR A 13 2.74 -0.78 5.67
CA THR A 13 3.86 -0.99 6.58
C THR A 13 4.94 0.06 6.36
N THR A 14 6.00 -0.03 7.14
CA THR A 14 7.22 0.76 6.97
C THR A 14 8.42 -0.19 7.04
N PRO A 15 9.60 0.17 6.49
CA PRO A 15 10.69 -0.81 6.32
C PRO A 15 11.28 -1.36 7.63
N GLN A 16 10.97 -0.77 8.78
CA GLN A 16 11.52 -1.18 10.07
C GLN A 16 10.92 -2.52 10.54
N LYS A 17 11.79 -3.35 11.14
CA LYS A 17 11.47 -4.72 11.59
C LYS A 17 10.21 -4.82 12.48
N VAL A 18 9.95 -3.83 13.32
CA VAL A 18 8.77 -3.82 14.20
C VAL A 18 7.47 -3.71 13.40
N SER A 19 7.42 -2.79 12.44
CA SER A 19 6.28 -2.58 11.55
C SER A 19 6.03 -3.81 10.68
N LEU A 20 7.10 -4.40 10.13
CA LEU A 20 7.01 -5.64 9.36
C LEU A 20 6.48 -6.82 10.19
N ALA A 21 6.88 -6.93 11.46
CA ALA A 21 6.41 -8.01 12.33
C ALA A 21 4.91 -7.91 12.61
N ASP A 22 4.40 -6.70 12.84
CA ASP A 22 2.98 -6.48 13.08
C ASP A 22 2.14 -6.63 11.80
N THR A 23 2.63 -6.10 10.67
CA THR A 23 2.01 -6.31 9.36
C THR A 23 1.90 -7.80 9.01
N ARG A 24 2.95 -8.59 9.27
CA ARG A 24 2.93 -10.05 9.07
C ARG A 24 1.83 -10.72 9.90
N ARG A 25 1.66 -10.31 11.16
CA ARG A 25 0.61 -10.86 12.04
C ARG A 25 -0.78 -10.51 11.51
N ALA A 26 -0.99 -9.27 11.08
CA ALA A 26 -2.25 -8.81 10.50
C ALA A 26 -2.61 -9.57 9.21
N ILE A 27 -1.66 -9.75 8.29
CA ILE A 27 -1.87 -10.53 7.05
C ILE A 27 -2.29 -11.97 7.37
N ARG A 28 -1.60 -12.63 8.31
CA ARG A 28 -1.99 -14.00 8.73
C ARG A 28 -3.38 -14.04 9.34
N MET A 29 -3.79 -13.01 10.08
CA MET A 29 -5.14 -12.91 10.62
C MET A 29 -6.18 -12.78 9.50
N TYR A 30 -5.95 -11.91 8.52
CA TYR A 30 -6.86 -11.76 7.38
C TYR A 30 -7.00 -13.04 6.57
N GLN A 31 -5.89 -13.75 6.30
CA GLN A 31 -5.91 -15.06 5.65
C GLN A 31 -6.75 -16.08 6.43
N LYS A 32 -6.64 -16.12 7.76
CA LYS A 32 -7.47 -17.01 8.61
C LYS A 32 -8.96 -16.64 8.59
N LEU A 33 -9.28 -15.36 8.44
CA LEU A 33 -10.65 -14.85 8.36
C LEU A 33 -11.22 -14.91 6.93
N ASN A 34 -10.47 -15.48 5.97
CA ASN A 34 -10.82 -15.51 4.55
C ASN A 34 -11.09 -14.10 3.97
N ILE A 35 -10.39 -13.09 4.48
CA ILE A 35 -10.42 -11.73 3.93
C ILE A 35 -9.28 -11.63 2.91
N PRO A 36 -9.57 -11.35 1.62
CA PRO A 36 -8.55 -11.18 0.60
C PRO A 36 -7.59 -10.05 0.95
N VAL A 37 -6.28 -10.30 0.90
CA VAL A 37 -5.28 -9.25 1.05
C VAL A 37 -4.90 -8.77 -0.35
N LEU A 38 -5.45 -7.62 -0.73
CA LEU A 38 -5.31 -7.02 -2.06
C LEU A 38 -3.90 -6.48 -2.32
N GLY A 39 -3.11 -6.31 -1.26
CA GLY A 39 -1.68 -6.10 -1.38
C GLY A 39 -1.07 -5.39 -0.18
N LEU A 40 0.24 -5.17 -0.27
CA LEU A 40 1.05 -4.48 0.71
C LEU A 40 1.67 -3.22 0.10
N LEU A 41 1.54 -2.11 0.80
CA LEU A 41 2.18 -0.84 0.49
C LEU A 41 3.27 -0.55 1.54
N GLU A 42 4.49 -0.26 1.09
CA GLU A 42 5.56 0.20 1.96
C GLU A 42 5.56 1.73 2.00
N ASN A 43 5.10 2.30 3.10
CA ASN A 43 5.16 3.73 3.36
C ASN A 43 6.52 4.10 3.96
N MET A 44 6.89 5.38 3.87
CA MET A 44 8.14 5.91 4.42
C MET A 44 9.40 5.15 3.94
N SER A 45 9.39 4.73 2.67
CA SER A 45 10.39 3.83 2.07
C SER A 45 11.78 4.46 1.93
N HIS A 46 11.84 5.76 1.64
CA HIS A 46 13.06 6.55 1.53
C HIS A 46 12.69 8.03 1.66
N PHE A 47 13.65 8.88 2.01
CA PHE A 47 13.49 10.33 2.05
C PHE A 47 13.98 10.95 0.75
N VAL A 48 13.17 11.81 0.14
CA VAL A 48 13.54 12.59 -1.05
C VAL A 48 13.85 14.01 -0.61
N CYS A 49 15.12 14.43 -0.74
CA CYS A 49 15.51 15.79 -0.42
C CYS A 49 14.88 16.79 -1.41
N PRO A 50 14.07 17.76 -0.98
CA PRO A 50 13.40 18.71 -1.87
C PRO A 50 14.39 19.68 -2.56
N SER A 51 15.58 19.86 -2.00
CA SER A 51 16.56 20.84 -2.51
C SER A 51 17.60 20.25 -3.46
N CYS A 52 17.83 18.94 -3.42
CA CYS A 52 18.88 18.30 -4.24
C CYS A 52 18.49 16.95 -4.85
N SER A 53 17.25 16.49 -4.66
CA SER A 53 16.72 15.22 -5.17
C SER A 53 17.48 13.97 -4.70
N HIS A 54 18.37 14.10 -3.70
CA HIS A 54 19.05 12.96 -3.09
C HIS A 54 18.04 12.07 -2.34
N GLU A 55 18.12 10.76 -2.59
CA GLU A 55 17.36 9.74 -1.87
C GLU A 55 18.18 9.18 -0.71
N SER A 56 17.56 9.07 0.45
CA SER A 56 18.18 8.48 1.64
C SER A 56 17.26 7.45 2.30
N ASP A 57 17.78 6.24 2.50
CA ASP A 57 17.07 5.12 3.14
C ASP A 57 17.13 5.24 4.68
N ILE A 58 16.68 6.38 5.22
CA ILE A 58 16.76 6.69 6.66
C ILE A 58 16.07 5.65 7.57
N PHE A 59 15.20 4.83 7.00
CA PHE A 59 14.45 3.79 7.68
C PHE A 59 14.71 2.37 7.16
N GLY A 60 15.69 2.21 6.26
CA GLY A 60 15.86 1.01 5.44
C GLY A 60 14.93 1.01 4.21
N LYS A 61 15.05 0.01 3.34
CA LYS A 61 14.29 -0.10 2.09
C LYS A 61 13.98 -1.56 1.75
N GLY A 62 12.81 -1.81 1.15
CA GLY A 62 12.47 -3.12 0.57
C GLY A 62 12.02 -4.18 1.57
N GLY A 63 11.84 -3.83 2.85
CA GLY A 63 11.38 -4.77 3.87
C GLY A 63 9.94 -5.23 3.64
N GLY A 64 9.08 -4.33 3.17
CA GLY A 64 7.70 -4.58 2.79
C GLY A 64 7.58 -5.40 1.53
N GLU A 65 8.40 -5.13 0.51
CA GLU A 65 8.44 -5.92 -0.74
C GLU A 65 8.84 -7.38 -0.46
N ALA A 66 9.91 -7.58 0.31
CA ALA A 66 10.33 -8.92 0.74
C ALA A 66 9.24 -9.61 1.58
N LEU A 67 8.53 -8.88 2.45
CA LEU A 67 7.42 -9.44 3.22
C LEU A 67 6.24 -9.84 2.32
N ALA A 68 5.90 -9.03 1.31
CA ALA A 68 4.84 -9.32 0.36
C ALA A 68 5.13 -10.61 -0.41
N GLU A 69 6.37 -10.77 -0.88
CA GLU A 69 6.84 -12.00 -1.54
C GLU A 69 6.76 -13.22 -0.60
N GLN A 70 7.29 -13.09 0.62
CA GLN A 70 7.24 -14.16 1.63
C GLN A 70 5.80 -14.61 1.95
N MET A 71 4.87 -13.66 2.01
CA MET A 71 3.47 -13.90 2.34
C MET A 71 2.63 -14.24 1.11
N LYS A 72 3.23 -14.23 -0.09
CA LYS A 72 2.59 -14.48 -1.39
C LYS A 72 1.38 -13.56 -1.63
N ILE A 73 1.55 -12.27 -1.35
CA ILE A 73 0.54 -11.24 -1.60
C ILE A 73 1.08 -10.19 -2.57
N PRO A 74 0.21 -9.44 -3.29
CA PRO A 74 0.66 -8.39 -4.19
C PRO A 74 1.46 -7.30 -3.47
N PHE A 75 2.52 -6.80 -4.10
CA PHE A 75 3.19 -5.58 -3.66
C PHE A 75 2.65 -4.39 -4.46
N LEU A 76 2.10 -3.40 -3.76
CA LEU A 76 1.46 -2.22 -4.36
C LEU A 76 2.46 -1.10 -4.62
N GLY A 77 3.63 -1.13 -3.97
CA GLY A 77 4.71 -0.19 -4.21
C GLY A 77 5.21 0.49 -2.93
N GLN A 78 6.00 1.54 -3.16
CA GLN A 78 6.71 2.29 -2.14
C GLN A 78 6.29 3.76 -2.19
N ILE A 79 5.96 4.34 -1.03
CA ILE A 79 5.70 5.78 -0.89
C ILE A 79 6.88 6.41 -0.15
N PRO A 80 7.52 7.46 -0.69
CA PRO A 80 8.62 8.15 -0.02
C PRO A 80 8.12 9.05 1.11
N LEU A 81 9.02 9.40 2.02
CA LEU A 81 8.89 10.57 2.87
C LEU A 81 9.16 11.81 2.04
N TYR A 82 8.09 12.59 1.86
CA TYR A 82 8.11 13.82 1.09
C TYR A 82 7.27 14.87 1.83
N GLU A 83 7.91 15.96 2.23
CA GLU A 83 7.29 17.00 3.06
C GLU A 83 5.96 17.54 2.48
N PRO A 84 5.86 17.81 1.16
CA PRO A 84 4.61 18.26 0.56
C PRO A 84 3.42 17.32 0.74
N ILE A 85 3.62 16.01 1.00
CA ILE A 85 2.52 15.09 1.36
C ILE A 85 1.85 15.55 2.66
N ARG A 86 2.64 15.84 3.70
CA ARG A 86 2.14 16.29 4.99
C ARG A 86 1.46 17.66 4.85
N VAL A 87 2.12 18.60 4.16
CA VAL A 87 1.56 19.94 3.94
C VAL A 87 0.24 19.88 3.17
N GLY A 88 0.17 19.05 2.12
CA GLY A 88 -1.05 18.82 1.37
C GLY A 88 -2.17 18.19 2.20
N GLY A 89 -1.82 17.25 3.09
CA GLY A 89 -2.77 16.65 4.05
C GLY A 89 -3.31 17.68 5.04
N ASP A 90 -2.44 18.51 5.63
CA ASP A 90 -2.82 19.55 6.59
C ASP A 90 -3.66 20.67 5.94
N SER A 91 -3.39 20.99 4.67
CA SER A 91 -4.09 22.05 3.92
C SER A 91 -5.32 21.58 3.15
N GLY A 92 -5.58 20.27 3.10
CA GLY A 92 -6.71 19.69 2.36
C GLY A 92 -6.50 19.61 0.83
N THR A 93 -5.27 19.80 0.34
CA THR A 93 -4.92 19.62 -1.08
C THR A 93 -3.94 18.45 -1.22
N PRO A 94 -4.42 17.22 -1.52
CA PRO A 94 -3.58 16.04 -1.60
C PRO A 94 -2.44 16.19 -2.61
N ILE A 95 -1.32 15.52 -2.37
CA ILE A 95 -0.12 15.66 -3.20
C ILE A 95 -0.35 15.32 -4.67
N VAL A 96 -1.23 14.36 -4.96
CA VAL A 96 -1.60 13.97 -6.33
C VAL A 96 -2.35 15.06 -7.09
N VAL A 97 -2.89 16.07 -6.38
CA VAL A 97 -3.52 17.27 -6.96
C VAL A 97 -2.53 18.44 -6.97
N ALA A 98 -1.82 18.65 -5.86
CA ALA A 98 -0.90 19.78 -5.71
C ALA A 98 0.34 19.68 -6.61
N GLU A 99 0.95 18.49 -6.69
CA GLU A 99 2.17 18.23 -7.45
C GLU A 99 2.07 16.85 -8.14
N PRO A 100 1.24 16.70 -9.19
CA PRO A 100 0.99 15.40 -9.82
C PRO A 100 2.27 14.72 -10.37
N GLU A 101 3.25 15.52 -10.79
CA GLU A 101 4.51 15.03 -11.37
C GLU A 101 5.62 14.76 -10.35
N CYS A 102 5.40 15.04 -9.06
CA CYS A 102 6.41 14.73 -8.05
C CYS A 102 6.51 13.21 -7.82
N PRO A 103 7.68 12.70 -7.38
CA PRO A 103 7.86 11.26 -7.14
C PRO A 103 6.82 10.65 -6.19
N ALA A 104 6.42 11.39 -5.16
CA ALA A 104 5.38 10.94 -4.22
C ALA A 104 3.99 10.82 -4.87
N GLY A 105 3.61 11.80 -5.69
CA GLY A 105 2.34 11.80 -6.41
C GLY A 105 2.26 10.64 -7.39
N GLN A 106 3.31 10.45 -8.20
CA GLN A 106 3.41 9.34 -9.13
C GLN A 106 3.38 7.97 -8.42
N SER A 107 4.08 7.82 -7.28
CA SER A 107 4.03 6.59 -6.48
C SER A 107 2.63 6.28 -5.93
N LEU A 108 1.90 7.28 -5.44
CA LEU A 108 0.53 7.10 -4.96
C LEU A 108 -0.44 6.71 -6.08
N ILE A 109 -0.35 7.37 -7.24
CA ILE A 109 -1.15 7.01 -8.41
C ILE A 109 -0.82 5.59 -8.87
N GLY A 110 0.46 5.23 -8.96
CA GLY A 110 0.87 3.87 -9.33
C GLY A 110 0.36 2.81 -8.36
N ALA A 111 0.41 3.08 -7.04
CA ALA A 111 -0.15 2.20 -6.02
C ALA A 111 -1.67 2.05 -6.16
N ALA A 112 -2.39 3.15 -6.41
CA ALA A 112 -3.83 3.14 -6.64
C ALA A 112 -4.21 2.34 -7.90
N THR A 113 -3.46 2.49 -9.00
CA THR A 113 -3.67 1.72 -10.24
C THR A 113 -3.49 0.22 -10.00
N ARG A 114 -2.42 -0.18 -9.29
CA ARG A 114 -2.20 -1.60 -8.94
C ARG A 114 -3.30 -2.12 -8.04
N LEU A 115 -3.72 -1.35 -7.04
CA LEU A 115 -4.83 -1.74 -6.16
C LEU A 115 -6.14 -1.92 -6.93
N ALA A 116 -6.46 -1.00 -7.84
CA ALA A 116 -7.64 -1.12 -8.69
C ALA A 116 -7.62 -2.42 -9.50
N ALA A 117 -6.47 -2.79 -10.07
CA ALA A 117 -6.31 -4.07 -10.76
C ALA A 117 -6.55 -5.27 -9.83
N GLN A 118 -6.03 -5.23 -8.60
CA GLN A 118 -6.24 -6.30 -7.61
C GLN A 118 -7.72 -6.41 -7.17
N VAL A 119 -8.42 -5.28 -7.03
CA VAL A 119 -9.87 -5.28 -6.77
C VAL A 119 -10.62 -5.91 -7.94
N SER A 120 -10.26 -5.60 -9.19
CA SER A 120 -10.88 -6.21 -10.37
C SER A 120 -10.66 -7.72 -10.43
N ILE A 121 -9.44 -8.19 -10.16
CA ILE A 121 -9.10 -9.61 -10.10
C ILE A 121 -9.91 -10.32 -9.01
N ALA A 122 -9.90 -9.79 -7.77
CA ALA A 122 -10.63 -10.38 -6.65
C ALA A 122 -12.15 -10.40 -6.88
N SER A 123 -12.70 -9.36 -7.51
CA SER A 123 -14.12 -9.30 -7.86
C SER A 123 -14.50 -10.36 -8.90
N TYR A 124 -13.63 -10.58 -9.89
CA TYR A 124 -13.83 -11.63 -10.89
C TYR A 124 -13.79 -13.03 -10.26
N GLU A 125 -12.79 -13.34 -9.44
CA GLU A 125 -12.67 -14.62 -8.74
C GLU A 125 -13.86 -14.91 -7.82
N THR A 126 -14.35 -13.88 -7.11
CA THR A 126 -15.54 -14.00 -6.25
C THR A 126 -16.78 -14.32 -7.08
N SER A 127 -16.94 -13.69 -8.26
CA SER A 127 -18.09 -13.93 -9.14
C SER A 127 -18.14 -15.34 -9.76
N VAL A 128 -16.98 -15.95 -10.02
CA VAL A 128 -16.87 -17.32 -10.56
C VAL A 128 -17.14 -18.39 -9.48
N SER A 129 -17.01 -18.04 -8.19
CA SER A 129 -17.26 -18.93 -7.06
C SER A 129 -18.70 -18.93 -6.53
N ALA A 130 -19.60 -18.11 -7.10
CA ALA A 130 -21.02 -18.16 -6.75
C ALA A 130 -21.60 -19.52 -7.15
N PRO A 131 -22.32 -20.23 -6.25
CA PRO A 131 -22.89 -21.51 -6.59
C PRO A 131 -23.89 -21.33 -7.74
N VAL A 132 -23.70 -22.09 -8.81
CA VAL A 132 -24.77 -22.37 -9.77
C VAL A 132 -25.86 -23.07 -8.96
N ALA A 133 -26.99 -22.40 -8.77
CA ALA A 133 -28.21 -23.00 -8.24
C ALA A 133 -28.76 -24.04 -9.23
#